data_AF-A0A2R6GTN8-F1
#
_entry.id   AF-A0A2R6GTN8-F1
#
_cell.length_a   1.000
_cell.length_b   1.000
_cell.length_c   1.000
_cell.angle_alpha   90.00
_cell.angle_beta   90.00
_cell.angle_gamma   90.00
#
_symmetry.space_group_name_H-M   'P 1'
#
loop_
_entity.id
_entity.type
_entity.pdbx_description
1 polymer ?
#
loop_
_entity_poly.entity_id
_entity_poly.type
_entity_poly.pdbx_seq_one_letter_code
_entity_poly.pdbx_strand_id
1 'polypeptide(L)'
;MAGIIPLFPGIPGGPELLVILLIAILLFGANKIPKLARSSGQAIGEFQKGREEIEQELDEIKEGPDAEGSESGETTTEDTLSGSSQETELESDRN
;
A
#
# COMPACT_ATOMS: atom_id res chain seq x y z
N MET A 1 -1.45 18.69 35.64
CA MET A 1 -2.42 18.89 34.54
C MET A 1 -1.65 18.73 33.24
N ALA A 2 -1.71 17.54 32.63
CA ALA A 2 -0.91 17.21 31.45
C ALA A 2 -1.39 18.02 30.24
N GLY A 3 -0.49 18.82 29.65
CA GLY A 3 -0.75 19.54 28.41
C GLY A 3 -0.62 18.59 27.22
N ILE A 4 -1.76 18.17 26.66
CA ILE A 4 -1.82 17.55 25.34
C ILE A 4 -1.74 18.65 24.27
N ILE A 5 -0.53 19.06 23.90
CA ILE A 5 -0.35 19.94 22.74
C ILE A 5 0.61 19.25 21.78
N PRO A 6 0.10 18.48 20.80
CA PRO A 6 0.91 18.08 19.66
C PRO A 6 1.04 19.28 18.71
N LEU A 7 2.17 19.98 18.84
CA LEU A 7 2.69 20.96 17.89
C LEU A 7 3.65 20.24 16.95
N PHE A 8 3.16 19.57 15.91
CA PHE A 8 4.02 19.15 14.79
C PHE A 8 3.32 19.35 13.43
N PRO A 9 3.80 20.28 12.59
CA PRO A 9 3.37 20.45 11.22
C PRO A 9 4.15 19.46 10.33
N GLY A 10 3.54 18.35 9.93
CA GLY A 10 4.16 17.50 8.92
C GLY A 10 3.51 16.14 8.77
N ILE A 11 3.65 15.28 9.78
CA ILE A 11 3.09 13.93 9.74
C ILE A 11 2.69 13.52 11.17
N PRO A 12 1.41 13.17 11.42
CA PRO A 12 1.00 12.57 12.69
C PRO A 12 1.75 11.25 12.89
N GLY A 13 2.37 11.09 14.06
CA GLY A 13 2.99 9.82 14.46
C GLY A 13 1.97 8.68 14.55
N GLY A 14 2.45 7.47 14.80
CA GLY A 14 1.61 6.28 14.96
C GLY A 14 0.42 6.48 15.93
N PRO A 15 0.62 7.08 17.13
CA PRO A 15 -0.48 7.35 18.06
C PRO A 15 -1.54 8.31 17.51
N GLU A 16 -1.12 9.40 16.87
CA GLU A 16 -2.02 10.40 16.30
C GLU A 16 -2.85 9.82 15.15
N LEU A 17 -2.25 8.99 14.29
CA LEU A 17 -2.98 8.26 13.25
C LEU A 17 -4.03 7.32 13.85
N LEU A 18 -3.73 6.67 14.98
CA LEU A 18 -4.68 5.79 15.68
C LEU A 18 -5.87 6.58 16.22
N VAL A 19 -5.65 7.78 16.75
CA VAL A 19 -6.73 8.69 17.20
C VAL A 19 -7.58 9.15 16.01
N ILE A 20 -6.97 9.55 14.90
CA ILE A 20 -7.70 9.95 13.68
C ILE A 20 -8.53 8.78 13.14
N LEU A 21 -7.95 7.57 13.10
CA LEU A 21 -8.65 6.35 12.68
C LEU A 21 -9.84 6.05 13.59
N LEU A 22 -9.68 6.20 14.91
CA LEU A 22 -10.76 6.02 15.87
C LEU A 22 -11.90 7.01 15.62
N ILE A 23 -11.59 8.29 15.39
CA ILE A 23 -12.60 9.31 15.04
C ILE A 23 -13.30 8.95 13.73
N ALA A 24 -12.56 8.55 12.70
CA ALA A 24 -13.15 8.13 11.43
C ALA A 24 -14.09 6.92 11.60
N ILE A 25 -13.74 5.95 12.45
CA ILE A 25 -14.58 4.81 12.79
C ILE A 25 -15.85 5.24 13.53
N LEU A 26 -15.80 6.26 14.40
CA LEU A 26 -17.00 6.76 15.08
C LEU A 26 -17.95 7.48 14.11
N LEU A 27 -17.41 8.23 13.14
CA LEU A 27 -18.21 8.96 12.16
C LEU A 27 -18.83 8.05 11.10
N PHE A 28 -18.03 7.15 10.53
CA PHE A 28 -18.45 6.30 9.41
C PHE A 28 -18.89 4.89 9.85
N GLY A 29 -18.46 4.43 11.02
CA GLY A 29 -18.67 3.08 11.54
C GLY A 29 -17.54 2.11 11.16
N ALA A 30 -17.20 1.20 12.08
CA ALA A 30 -16.12 0.21 11.91
C ALA A 30 -16.27 -0.67 10.65
N ASN A 31 -17.50 -0.84 10.16
CA ASN A 31 -17.80 -1.68 9.00
C ASN A 31 -17.73 -0.92 7.65
N LYS A 32 -17.68 0.41 7.63
CA LYS A 32 -17.76 1.16 6.37
C LYS A 32 -16.42 1.32 5.68
N ILE A 33 -15.37 1.70 6.40
CA ILE A 33 -14.00 1.75 5.87
C ILE A 33 -13.60 0.42 5.17
N PRO A 34 -13.70 -0.77 5.81
CA PRO A 34 -13.30 -2.03 5.16
C PRO A 34 -14.23 -2.41 4.00
N LYS A 35 -15.52 -2.08 4.08
CA LYS A 35 -16.48 -2.36 2.99
C LYS A 35 -16.16 -1.54 1.75
N LEU A 36 -15.86 -0.24 1.92
CA LEU A 36 -15.43 0.65 0.83
C LEU A 36 -14.10 0.19 0.23
N ALA A 37 -13.13 -0.17 1.08
CA ALA A 37 -11.85 -0.68 0.61
C ALA A 37 -12.02 -1.96 -0.23
N ARG A 38 -12.87 -2.90 0.20
CA ARG A 38 -13.16 -4.13 -0.56
C ARG A 38 -13.82 -3.84 -1.91
N SER A 39 -14.87 -3.02 -1.95
CA SER A 39 -15.55 -2.72 -3.22
C SER A 39 -14.68 -1.90 -4.16
N SER A 40 -13.91 -0.95 -3.64
CA SER A 40 -12.95 -0.16 -4.42
C SER A 40 -11.81 -1.03 -4.94
N GLY A 41 -11.27 -1.91 -4.10
CA GLY A 41 -10.21 -2.84 -4.49
C GLY A 41 -10.66 -3.83 -5.54
N GLN A 42 -11.88 -4.38 -5.42
CA GLN A 42 -12.45 -5.24 -6.44
C GLN A 42 -12.64 -4.49 -7.77
N ALA A 43 -13.17 -3.27 -7.74
CA ALA A 43 -13.33 -2.45 -8.94
C ALA A 43 -11.99 -2.14 -9.62
N ILE A 44 -10.96 -1.79 -8.84
CA ILE A 44 -9.60 -1.55 -9.34
C ILE A 44 -8.99 -2.84 -9.91
N GLY A 45 -9.19 -3.98 -9.26
CA GLY A 45 -8.67 -5.27 -9.72
C GLY A 45 -9.28 -5.72 -11.05
N GLU A 46 -10.61 -5.68 -11.18
CA GLU A 46 -11.30 -5.99 -12.44
C GLU A 46 -10.93 -5.00 -13.55
N PHE A 47 -10.76 -3.72 -13.21
CA PHE A 47 -10.29 -2.71 -14.16
C PHE A 47 -8.88 -3.01 -14.66
N GLN A 48 -7.97 -3.40 -13.77
CA GLN A 48 -6.59 -3.71 -14.14
C GLN A 48 -6.51 -4.95 -15.03
N LYS A 49 -7.30 -5.99 -14.71
CA LYS A 49 -7.43 -7.21 -15.51
C LYS A 49 -7.98 -6.91 -16.91
N GLY A 50 -9.07 -6.15 -17.00
CA GLY A 50 -9.64 -5.76 -18.29
C GLY A 50 -8.68 -4.92 -19.14
N ARG A 51 -7.85 -4.08 -18.51
CA ARG A 51 -6.81 -3.33 -19.22
C ARG A 51 -5.72 -4.23 -19.80
N GLU A 52 -5.31 -5.24 -19.05
CA GLU A 52 -4.31 -6.22 -19.49
C GLU A 52 -4.84 -7.09 -20.64
N GLU A 53 -6.09 -7.54 -20.57
CA GLU A 53 -6.76 -8.27 -21.67
C GLU A 53 -6.82 -7.42 -22.95
N ILE A 54 -7.17 -6.14 -22.82
CA ILE A 54 -7.20 -5.20 -23.95
C ILE A 54 -5.78 -4.99 -24.52
N GLU A 55 -4.76 -4.85 -23.67
CA GLU A 55 -3.38 -4.69 -24.12
C GLU A 55 -2.88 -5.92 -24.88
N GLN A 56 -3.17 -7.13 -24.37
CA GLN A 56 -2.88 -8.40 -25.07
C GLN A 56 -3.61 -8.51 -26.40
N GLU A 57 -4.89 -8.16 -26.47
CA GLU A 57 -5.65 -8.18 -27.73
C GLU A 57 -5.09 -7.16 -28.74
N LEU A 58 -4.68 -5.96 -28.28
CA LEU A 58 -4.06 -4.96 -29.14
C LEU A 58 -2.68 -5.39 -29.65
N ASP A 59 -1.91 -6.10 -28.83
CA ASP A 59 -0.61 -6.64 -29.22
C ASP A 59 -0.77 -7.82 -30.18
N GLU A 60 -1.75 -8.71 -29.98
CA GLU A 60 -2.08 -9.81 -30.89
C GLU A 60 -2.62 -9.30 -32.25
N ILE A 61 -3.34 -8.18 -32.27
CA ILE A 61 -3.76 -7.53 -33.53
C ILE A 61 -2.58 -6.85 -34.23
N LYS A 62 -1.58 -6.38 -33.49
CA LYS A 62 -0.35 -5.78 -34.03
C LYS A 62 0.65 -6.82 -34.52
N GLU A 63 0.77 -7.94 -33.81
CA GLU A 63 1.61 -9.08 -34.17
C GLU A 63 0.79 -10.10 -34.95
N GLY A 64 0.71 -9.90 -36.27
CA GLY A 64 0.43 -11.01 -37.19
C GLY A 64 1.42 -12.18 -36.97
N PRO A 65 1.10 -13.38 -37.50
CA PRO A 65 1.32 -14.68 -36.88
C PRO A 65 2.78 -15.15 -36.85
N ASP A 66 3.67 -14.46 -36.14
CA ASP A 66 5.06 -14.87 -35.94
C ASP A 66 5.64 -14.28 -34.64
N ALA A 67 5.27 -14.82 -33.46
CA ALA A 67 6.16 -14.89 -32.28
C ALA A 67 5.46 -15.58 -31.09
N GLU A 68 6.01 -16.71 -30.65
CA GLU A 68 5.65 -17.35 -29.39
C GLU A 68 6.33 -16.68 -28.19
N GLY A 69 5.57 -16.53 -27.10
CA GLY A 69 6.04 -16.74 -25.75
C GLY A 69 6.20 -15.51 -24.86
N SER A 70 5.54 -15.53 -23.69
CA SER A 70 6.27 -15.48 -22.41
C SER A 70 5.35 -15.75 -21.22
N GLU A 71 5.71 -16.76 -20.43
CA GLU A 71 5.24 -16.99 -19.07
C GLU A 71 5.84 -15.95 -18.10
N SER A 72 5.01 -15.28 -17.29
CA SER A 72 5.36 -14.76 -15.95
C SER A 72 4.15 -14.06 -15.32
N GLY A 73 3.79 -14.24 -14.05
CA GLY A 73 4.58 -14.88 -13.00
C GLY A 73 3.74 -15.15 -11.75
N GLU A 74 4.06 -16.29 -11.16
CA GLU A 74 3.88 -16.57 -9.75
C GLU A 74 4.94 -15.77 -8.97
N THR A 75 4.53 -14.97 -7.99
CA THR A 75 5.42 -14.50 -6.91
C THR A 75 4.67 -14.60 -5.61
N THR A 76 4.78 -15.79 -5.03
CA THR A 76 4.63 -16.10 -3.62
C THR A 76 5.35 -15.05 -2.77
N THR A 77 4.59 -14.26 -2.02
CA THR A 77 5.12 -13.33 -1.02
C THR A 77 5.32 -14.12 0.28
N GLU A 78 6.44 -14.80 0.40
CA GLU A 78 6.96 -15.27 1.69
C GLU A 78 8.16 -14.41 2.09
N ASP A 79 8.12 -14.01 3.37
CA ASP A 79 9.27 -13.59 4.17
C ASP A 79 9.90 -12.21 3.89
N THR A 80 9.57 -11.21 4.71
CA THR A 80 10.57 -10.60 5.59
C THR A 80 9.91 -9.71 6.63
N LEU A 81 9.57 -10.34 7.75
CA LEU A 81 9.28 -9.68 9.02
C LEU A 81 10.52 -9.88 9.90
N SER A 82 11.61 -9.16 9.63
CA SER A 82 12.80 -9.16 10.50
C SER A 82 13.76 -8.04 10.11
N GLY A 83 14.06 -7.13 11.05
CA GLY A 83 15.18 -6.20 10.91
C GLY A 83 14.90 -4.74 11.31
N SER A 84 14.45 -4.49 12.54
CA SER A 84 14.72 -3.18 13.18
C SER A 84 15.31 -3.44 14.56
N SER A 85 16.61 -3.73 14.54
CA SER A 85 17.47 -3.76 15.71
C SER A 85 18.66 -2.85 15.41
N GLN A 86 18.84 -1.86 16.29
CA GLN A 86 20.10 -1.16 16.59
C GLN A 86 20.66 -0.23 15.51
N GLU A 87 20.38 1.07 15.67
CA GLU A 87 21.42 2.09 15.53
C GLU A 87 21.39 2.97 16.80
N THR A 88 22.25 2.62 17.75
CA THR A 88 22.65 3.47 18.87
C THR A 88 24.18 3.45 18.92
N GLU A 89 24.83 4.27 18.10
CA GLU A 89 26.24 4.64 18.24
C GLU A 89 26.32 6.15 17.99
N LEU A 90 26.22 6.95 19.06
CA LEU A 90 27.36 7.54 19.76
C LEU A 90 28.18 8.48 18.88
N GLU A 91 27.87 9.77 19.03
CA GLU A 91 28.82 10.88 18.90
C GLU A 91 30.13 10.53 19.60
N SER A 92 31.20 10.34 18.83
CA SER A 92 32.56 10.64 19.26
C SER A 92 33.48 10.66 18.04
N ASP A 93 34.28 11.73 17.93
CA ASP A 93 35.43 11.91 17.02
C ASP A 93 35.18 12.38 15.57
N ARG A 94 35.21 13.71 15.36
CA ARG A 94 36.21 14.44 14.54
C ARG A 94 35.69 15.80 14.05
N ASN A 95 36.25 16.88 14.59
CA ASN A 95 37.02 17.91 13.87
C ASN A 95 37.28 19.11 14.79
#